data_AF-A0A6I7WHC3-F1
#
_entry.id   AF-A0A6I7WHC3-F1
#
_cell.length_a   1.000
_cell.length_b   1.000
_cell.length_c   1.000
_cell.angle_alpha   90.00
_cell.angle_beta   90.00
_cell.angle_gamma   90.00
#
_symmetry.space_group_name_H-M   'P 1'
#
loop_
_entity.id
_entity.type
_entity.pdbx_description
1 polymer ?
#
loop_
_entity_poly.entity_id
_entity_poly.type
_entity_poly.pdbx_seq_one_letter_code
_entity_poly.pdbx_strand_id
1 'polypeptide(L)'
;AFSEIRRVLKPNKFLSLTYHSLSGLEWKAITNACIKNGFELVDFKWLVQKSFTPRQINRLISIKGDVLVTLKKTNSPQKLNEKSDAETIALFKNEIETWLKKDPLETNEVFLRIMKMVFSERIVIGNVNLLKILVEEFRLSENKKWELHDKLELF
;
A
#
# COMPACT_ATOMS: atom_id res chain seq x y z
N ALA A 1 0.11 -19.29 -8.44
CA ALA A 1 -0.74 -18.37 -9.23
C ALA A 1 0.09 -17.34 -10.01
N PHE A 2 0.76 -16.37 -9.38
CA PHE A 2 1.52 -15.33 -10.09
C PHE A 2 2.69 -15.83 -10.95
N SER A 3 3.34 -16.93 -10.56
CA SER A 3 4.36 -17.62 -11.36
C SER A 3 3.80 -18.13 -12.69
N GLU A 4 2.61 -18.72 -12.68
CA GLU A 4 1.93 -19.18 -13.89
C GLU A 4 1.50 -18.01 -14.77
N ILE A 5 0.99 -16.93 -14.19
CA ILE A 5 0.68 -15.70 -14.92
C ILE A 5 1.95 -15.15 -15.60
N ARG A 6 3.08 -15.12 -14.88
CA ARG A 6 4.36 -14.72 -15.46
C ARG A 6 4.78 -15.66 -16.60
N ARG A 7 4.60 -16.96 -16.45
CA ARG A 7 4.99 -17.96 -17.47
C ARG A 7 4.24 -17.75 -18.79
N VAL A 8 2.92 -17.53 -18.74
CA VAL A 8 2.09 -17.38 -19.95
C VAL A 8 2.16 -15.98 -20.58
N LEU A 9 2.36 -14.94 -19.76
CA LEU A 9 2.38 -13.57 -20.26
C LEU A 9 3.66 -13.31 -21.08
N LYS A 10 3.53 -12.77 -22.30
CA LYS A 10 4.69 -12.42 -23.13
C LYS A 10 5.54 -11.32 -22.44
N PRO A 11 6.86 -11.28 -22.66
CA PRO A 11 7.71 -10.23 -22.10
C PRO A 11 7.20 -8.82 -22.47
N ASN A 12 7.37 -7.85 -21.57
CA ASN A 12 6.88 -6.47 -21.70
C ASN A 12 5.36 -6.29 -21.85
N LYS A 13 4.55 -7.33 -21.64
CA LYS A 13 3.09 -7.23 -21.60
C LYS A 13 2.56 -6.97 -20.19
N PHE A 14 1.31 -6.54 -20.14
CA PHE A 14 0.67 -6.03 -18.94
C PHE A 14 -0.21 -7.08 -18.27
N LEU A 15 -0.25 -7.02 -16.95
CA LEU A 15 -1.20 -7.69 -16.07
C LEU A 15 -1.97 -6.60 -15.34
N SER A 16 -3.30 -6.63 -15.39
CA SER A 16 -4.11 -5.81 -14.49
C SER A 16 -4.86 -6.70 -13.52
N LEU A 17 -4.88 -6.30 -12.25
CA LEU A 17 -5.59 -7.01 -11.20
C LEU A 17 -6.36 -6.01 -10.35
N THR A 18 -7.49 -6.48 -9.81
CA THR A 18 -8.32 -5.71 -8.89
C THR A 18 -8.63 -6.53 -7.64
N TYR A 19 -8.73 -5.85 -6.49
CA TYR A 19 -9.11 -6.47 -5.23
C TYR A 19 -9.70 -5.44 -4.26
N HIS A 20 -10.50 -5.96 -3.33
CA HIS A 20 -11.16 -5.22 -2.27
C HIS A 20 -10.58 -5.63 -0.92
N SER A 21 -9.53 -4.95 -0.43
CA SER A 21 -8.99 -5.22 0.91
C SER A 21 -8.42 -3.97 1.57
N LEU A 22 -8.58 -3.89 2.89
CA LEU A 22 -7.85 -3.01 3.80
C LEU A 22 -6.87 -3.79 4.68
N SER A 23 -6.90 -5.13 4.62
CA SER A 23 -6.07 -5.98 5.47
C SER A 23 -4.67 -6.06 4.89
N GLY A 24 -3.67 -5.71 5.71
CA GLY A 24 -2.26 -5.72 5.29
C GLY A 24 -1.79 -7.09 4.75
N LEU A 25 -2.50 -8.18 5.07
CA LEU A 25 -2.16 -9.52 4.59
C LEU A 25 -2.37 -9.68 3.08
N GLU A 26 -3.51 -9.29 2.53
CA GLU A 26 -3.77 -9.44 1.09
C GLU A 26 -2.85 -8.53 0.28
N TRP A 27 -2.68 -7.29 0.75
CA TRP A 27 -1.76 -6.32 0.16
C TRP A 27 -0.33 -6.87 0.11
N LYS A 28 0.18 -7.35 1.24
CA LYS A 28 1.48 -8.00 1.33
C LYS A 28 1.58 -9.16 0.34
N ALA A 29 0.60 -10.07 0.38
CA ALA A 29 0.63 -11.28 -0.43
C ALA A 29 0.67 -10.96 -1.92
N ILE A 30 -0.20 -10.05 -2.38
CA ILE A 30 -0.27 -9.63 -3.77
C ILE A 30 1.00 -8.90 -4.19
N THR A 31 1.43 -7.88 -3.43
CA THR A 31 2.60 -7.07 -3.77
C THR A 31 3.88 -7.89 -3.78
N ASN A 32 4.12 -8.72 -2.76
CA ASN A 32 5.28 -9.61 -2.73
C ASN A 32 5.24 -10.62 -3.88
N ALA A 33 4.07 -11.20 -4.18
CA ALA A 33 3.95 -12.14 -5.30
C ALA A 33 4.26 -11.46 -6.63
N CYS A 34 3.81 -10.22 -6.84
CA CYS A 34 4.12 -9.46 -8.04
C CYS A 34 5.62 -9.16 -8.15
N ILE A 35 6.22 -8.61 -7.09
CA ILE A 35 7.65 -8.23 -7.07
C ILE A 35 8.54 -9.46 -7.28
N LYS A 36 8.30 -10.56 -6.54
CA LYS A 36 9.06 -11.81 -6.66
C LYS A 36 8.92 -12.46 -8.04
N ASN A 37 7.81 -12.24 -8.73
CA ASN A 37 7.60 -12.72 -10.10
C ASN A 37 7.98 -11.68 -11.16
N GLY A 38 8.84 -10.71 -10.85
CA GLY A 38 9.38 -9.78 -11.83
C GLY A 38 8.31 -8.95 -12.54
N PHE A 39 7.30 -8.51 -11.80
CA PHE A 39 6.35 -7.53 -12.26
C PHE A 39 6.76 -6.14 -11.77
N GLU A 40 6.63 -5.15 -12.64
CA GLU A 40 6.84 -3.73 -12.35
C GLU A 40 5.53 -2.99 -12.31
N LEU A 41 5.40 -2.06 -11.38
CA LEU A 41 4.24 -1.19 -11.30
C LEU A 41 4.23 -0.20 -12.45
N VAL A 42 3.11 -0.16 -13.18
CA VAL A 42 2.84 0.81 -14.24
C VAL A 42 1.84 1.83 -13.75
N ASP A 43 0.76 1.36 -13.12
CA ASP A 43 -0.30 2.22 -12.60
C ASP A 43 -0.92 1.59 -11.37
N PHE A 44 -1.38 2.45 -10.47
CA PHE A 44 -2.04 2.06 -9.23
C PHE A 44 -3.10 3.10 -8.92
N LYS A 45 -4.36 2.68 -9.02
CA LYS A 45 -5.52 3.56 -8.89
C LYS A 45 -6.52 3.01 -7.89
N TRP A 46 -7.08 3.91 -7.11
CA TRP A 46 -8.23 3.62 -6.27
C TRP A 46 -9.51 3.87 -7.07
N LEU A 47 -10.35 2.84 -7.21
CA LEU A 47 -11.65 2.90 -7.83
C LEU A 47 -12.71 3.10 -6.75
N VAL A 48 -13.10 4.35 -6.51
CA VAL A 48 -14.11 4.72 -5.51
C VAL A 48 -15.48 4.20 -5.96
N GLN A 49 -16.21 3.56 -5.04
CA GLN A 49 -17.59 3.12 -5.31
C GLN A 49 -18.52 4.32 -5.47
N LYS A 50 -19.48 4.24 -6.40
CA LYS A 50 -20.49 5.30 -6.61
C LYS A 50 -21.42 5.48 -5.40
N SER A 51 -21.68 4.41 -4.67
CA SER A 51 -22.57 4.39 -3.51
C SER A 51 -21.94 3.56 -2.40
N PHE A 52 -21.89 4.11 -1.19
CA PHE A 52 -21.38 3.41 -0.02
C PHE A 52 -22.52 2.73 0.73
N THR A 53 -22.25 1.53 1.25
CA THR A 53 -23.17 0.88 2.19
C THR A 53 -23.18 1.64 3.53
N PRO A 54 -24.27 1.60 4.32
CA PRO A 54 -24.33 2.24 5.64
C PRO A 54 -23.15 1.83 6.55
N ARG A 55 -22.70 0.58 6.47
CA ARG A 55 -21.53 0.09 7.21
C ARG A 55 -20.23 0.78 6.81
N GLN A 56 -20.04 1.10 5.53
CA GLN A 56 -18.85 1.82 5.06
C GLN A 56 -18.86 3.29 5.48
N ILE A 57 -20.06 3.91 5.53
CA ILE A 57 -20.25 5.29 5.97
C ILE A 57 -19.96 5.43 7.47
N ASN A 58 -20.52 4.52 8.26
CA ASN A 58 -20.52 4.63 9.73
C ASN A 58 -19.21 4.18 10.40
N ARG A 59 -18.33 3.44 9.70
CA ARG A 59 -17.01 3.07 10.23
C ARG A 59 -16.01 4.23 10.06
N LEU A 60 -15.17 4.41 11.07
CA LEU A 60 -14.04 5.35 11.03
C LEU A 60 -13.00 4.94 9.98
N ILE A 61 -12.73 3.63 9.88
CA ILE A 61 -11.80 3.04 8.92
C ILE A 61 -12.57 2.02 8.07
N SER A 62 -12.74 2.30 6.78
CA SER A 62 -13.46 1.42 5.85
C SER A 62 -12.88 1.49 4.44
N ILE A 63 -12.95 0.35 3.72
CA ILE A 63 -12.59 0.30 2.30
C ILE A 63 -13.69 1.03 1.53
N LYS A 64 -13.34 2.12 0.84
CA LYS A 64 -14.26 2.92 0.02
C LYS A 64 -14.23 2.54 -1.48
N GLY A 65 -13.57 1.45 -1.85
CA GLY A 65 -13.37 1.12 -3.25
C GLY A 65 -12.51 -0.10 -3.50
N ASP A 66 -12.28 -0.39 -4.77
CA ASP A 66 -11.34 -1.43 -5.18
C ASP A 66 -10.04 -0.78 -5.64
N VAL A 67 -8.97 -1.56 -5.63
CA VAL A 67 -7.68 -1.09 -6.15
C VAL A 67 -7.45 -1.71 -7.49
N LEU A 68 -7.24 -0.90 -8.52
CA LEU A 68 -6.77 -1.35 -9.82
C LEU A 68 -5.26 -1.18 -9.89
N VAL A 69 -4.55 -2.31 -10.01
CA VAL A 69 -3.10 -2.33 -10.20
C VAL A 69 -2.81 -2.82 -11.60
N THR A 70 -2.06 -2.02 -12.36
CA THR A 70 -1.51 -2.42 -13.66
C THR A 70 -0.01 -2.61 -13.53
N LEU A 71 0.44 -3.78 -13.96
CA LEU A 71 1.80 -4.26 -13.84
C LEU A 71 2.35 -4.64 -15.22
N LYS A 72 3.66 -4.58 -15.40
CA LYS A 72 4.35 -5.03 -16.60
C LYS A 72 5.31 -6.16 -16.28
N LYS A 73 5.31 -7.21 -17.11
CA LYS A 73 6.29 -8.30 -17.02
C LYS A 73 7.67 -7.81 -17.45
N THR A 74 8.64 -7.87 -16.55
CA THR A 74 10.04 -7.58 -16.86
C THR A 74 10.70 -8.71 -17.65
N ASN A 75 11.68 -8.35 -18.48
CA ASN A 75 12.47 -9.31 -19.25
C ASN A 75 13.48 -10.08 -18.37
N SER A 76 14.07 -9.40 -17.39
CA SER A 76 15.10 -9.95 -16.51
C SER A 76 14.64 -10.04 -15.05
N PRO A 77 15.24 -10.96 -14.26
CA PRO A 77 15.17 -10.91 -12.81
C PRO A 77 15.72 -9.56 -12.34
N GLN A 78 15.06 -8.95 -11.37
CA GLN A 78 15.52 -7.72 -10.76
C GLN A 78 15.84 -7.96 -9.30
N LYS A 79 16.81 -7.20 -8.78
CA LYS A 79 17.27 -7.31 -7.40
C LYS A 79 16.10 -7.00 -6.46
N LEU A 80 15.85 -7.91 -5.54
CA LEU A 80 14.89 -7.73 -4.47
C LEU A 80 15.52 -6.95 -3.32
N ASN A 81 14.74 -6.08 -2.69
CA ASN A 81 15.15 -5.40 -1.47
C ASN A 81 14.52 -6.12 -0.28
N GLU A 82 15.29 -7.04 0.29
CA GLU A 82 14.90 -7.76 1.50
C GLU A 82 15.33 -6.92 2.70
N LYS A 83 14.34 -6.28 3.33
CA LYS A 83 14.49 -5.54 4.59
C LYS A 83 13.92 -6.38 5.71
N SER A 84 14.49 -6.27 6.90
CA SER A 84 13.85 -6.78 8.10
C SER A 84 12.52 -6.07 8.36
N ASP A 85 11.68 -6.67 9.20
CA ASP A 85 10.41 -6.06 9.60
C ASP A 85 10.64 -4.72 10.31
N ALA A 86 11.65 -4.63 11.17
CA ALA A 86 12.01 -3.40 11.87
C ALA A 86 12.43 -2.28 10.90
N GLU A 87 13.26 -2.58 9.92
CA GLU A 87 13.68 -1.61 8.90
C GLU A 87 12.51 -1.17 8.02
N THR A 88 11.62 -2.09 7.67
CA THR A 88 10.42 -1.80 6.86
C THR A 88 9.44 -0.91 7.64
N ILE A 89 9.23 -1.19 8.92
CA ILE A 89 8.39 -0.38 9.81
C ILE A 89 8.98 1.03 9.93
N ALA A 90 10.29 1.14 10.20
CA ALA A 90 10.96 2.43 10.33
C ALA A 90 10.88 3.25 9.03
N LEU A 91 11.08 2.60 7.87
CA LEU A 91 10.92 3.24 6.56
C LEU A 91 9.50 3.76 6.36
N PHE A 92 8.48 2.92 6.59
CA PHE A 92 7.09 3.32 6.42
C PHE A 92 6.71 4.47 7.35
N LYS A 93 7.12 4.41 8.62
CA LYS A 93 6.89 5.48 9.59
C LYS A 93 7.50 6.80 9.12
N ASN A 94 8.77 6.79 8.71
CA ASN A 94 9.47 8.00 8.27
C ASN A 94 8.82 8.65 7.03
N GLU A 95 8.41 7.84 6.07
CA GLU A 95 7.75 8.32 4.85
C GLU A 95 6.36 8.88 5.14
N ILE A 96 5.55 8.16 5.94
CA ILE A 96 4.23 8.63 6.35
C ILE A 96 4.36 9.95 7.12
N GLU A 97 5.27 10.04 8.10
CA GLU A 97 5.53 11.26 8.84
C GLU A 97 5.89 12.43 7.91
N THR A 98 6.76 12.18 6.93
CA THR A 98 7.16 13.18 5.93
C THR A 98 5.98 13.65 5.08
N TRP A 99 5.04 12.78 4.74
CA TRP A 99 3.85 13.16 3.99
C TRP A 99 2.84 13.92 4.85
N LEU A 100 2.62 13.48 6.09
CA LEU A 100 1.67 14.10 7.03
C LEU A 100 2.14 15.47 7.53
N LYS A 101 3.45 15.76 7.52
CA LYS A 101 3.98 17.12 7.72
C LYS A 101 3.50 18.12 6.66
N LYS A 102 3.12 17.64 5.47
CA LYS A 102 2.69 18.49 4.36
C LYS A 102 1.17 18.67 4.34
N ASP A 103 0.43 17.58 4.45
CA ASP A 103 -1.04 17.60 4.40
C ASP A 103 -1.62 16.34 5.09
N PRO A 104 -2.75 16.44 5.81
CA PRO A 104 -3.46 15.28 6.33
C PRO A 104 -3.99 14.38 5.21
N LEU A 105 -3.81 13.06 5.36
CA LEU A 105 -4.14 12.08 4.30
C LEU A 105 -5.24 11.11 4.72
N GLU A 106 -6.11 10.75 3.78
CA GLU A 106 -7.01 9.61 4.00
C GLU A 106 -6.23 8.28 4.00
N THR A 107 -6.77 7.26 4.67
CA THR A 107 -6.19 5.90 4.71
C THR A 107 -5.84 5.38 3.31
N ASN A 108 -6.73 5.55 2.33
CA ASN A 108 -6.50 5.04 0.97
C ASN A 108 -5.31 5.74 0.28
N GLU A 109 -5.10 7.02 0.56
CA GLU A 109 -3.97 7.78 -0.01
C GLU A 109 -2.65 7.30 0.58
N VAL A 110 -2.60 7.06 1.89
CA VAL A 110 -1.41 6.49 2.53
C VAL A 110 -1.09 5.12 1.95
N PHE A 111 -2.08 4.24 1.86
CA PHE A 111 -1.89 2.91 1.27
C PHE A 111 -1.37 2.98 -0.17
N LEU A 112 -1.95 3.86 -0.99
CA LEU A 112 -1.54 4.04 -2.38
C LEU A 112 -0.10 4.55 -2.50
N ARG A 113 0.31 5.51 -1.66
CA ARG A 113 1.69 6.03 -1.64
C ARG A 113 2.69 4.97 -1.16
N ILE A 114 2.39 4.24 -0.08
CA ILE A 114 3.25 3.16 0.41
C ILE A 114 3.40 2.07 -0.65
N MET A 115 2.32 1.65 -1.29
CA MET A 115 2.41 0.58 -2.28
C MET A 115 3.22 1.00 -3.51
N LYS A 116 3.06 2.24 -3.98
CA LYS A 116 3.91 2.79 -5.05
C LYS A 116 5.39 2.73 -4.69
N MET A 117 5.74 3.15 -3.47
CA MET A 117 7.11 3.07 -2.95
C MET A 117 7.62 1.63 -2.85
N VAL A 118 6.82 0.71 -2.31
CA VAL A 118 7.17 -0.71 -2.18
C VAL A 118 7.48 -1.33 -3.54
N PHE A 119 6.69 -1.00 -4.57
CA PHE A 119 6.95 -1.45 -5.94
C PHE A 119 8.18 -0.79 -6.57
N SER A 120 8.36 0.53 -6.40
CA SER A 120 9.51 1.24 -6.98
C SER A 120 10.83 0.79 -6.37
N GLU A 121 10.86 0.52 -5.06
CA GLU A 121 12.03 0.07 -4.34
C GLU A 121 12.16 -1.46 -4.27
N ARG A 122 11.18 -2.19 -4.83
CA ARG A 122 11.11 -3.66 -4.84
C ARG A 122 11.25 -4.28 -3.44
N ILE A 123 10.60 -3.67 -2.46
CA ILE A 123 10.64 -4.12 -1.07
C ILE A 123 9.80 -5.40 -0.92
N VAL A 124 10.40 -6.45 -0.36
CA VAL A 124 9.66 -7.65 0.04
C VAL A 124 9.21 -7.46 1.49
N ILE A 125 7.91 -7.33 1.69
CA ILE A 125 7.34 -7.06 3.01
C ILE A 125 7.27 -8.37 3.82
N GLY A 126 7.84 -8.40 5.04
CA GLY A 126 7.74 -9.53 5.96
C GLY A 126 6.45 -9.51 6.80
N ASN A 127 6.53 -9.48 8.13
CA ASN A 127 5.37 -9.43 9.01
C ASN A 127 5.01 -7.99 9.44
N VAL A 128 4.79 -7.12 8.45
CA VAL A 128 4.45 -5.71 8.68
C VAL A 128 3.00 -5.43 8.36
N ASN A 129 2.30 -4.75 9.27
CA ASN A 129 0.91 -4.32 9.09
C ASN A 129 0.84 -2.79 9.07
N LEU A 130 0.65 -2.22 7.88
CA LEU A 130 0.57 -0.77 7.68
C LEU A 130 -0.55 -0.12 8.50
N LEU A 131 -1.70 -0.77 8.62
CA LEU A 131 -2.81 -0.21 9.40
C LEU A 131 -2.46 -0.17 10.89
N LYS A 132 -1.75 -1.20 11.39
CA LYS A 132 -1.27 -1.22 12.77
C LYS A 132 -0.29 -0.06 13.03
N ILE A 133 0.68 0.15 12.13
CA ILE A 133 1.60 1.30 12.20
C ILE A 133 0.81 2.61 12.25
N LEU A 134 -0.19 2.77 11.39
CA LEU A 134 -1.00 3.99 11.36
C LEU A 134 -1.70 4.25 12.69
N VAL A 135 -2.37 3.24 13.25
CA VAL A 135 -3.11 3.36 14.51
C VAL A 135 -2.20 3.58 15.72
N GLU A 136 -0.99 3.01 15.72
CA GLU A 136 -0.05 3.11 16.85
C GLU A 136 0.80 4.39 16.84
N GLU A 137 1.08 4.94 15.66
CA GLU A 137 2.08 6.01 15.50
C GLU A 137 1.49 7.36 15.04
N PHE A 138 0.21 7.39 14.67
CA PHE A 138 -0.44 8.59 14.13
C PHE A 138 -1.86 8.77 14.66
N ARG A 139 -2.37 10.00 14.56
CA ARG A 139 -3.73 10.36 15.00
C ARG A 139 -4.68 10.35 13.81
N LEU A 140 -5.85 9.74 13.96
CA LEU A 140 -6.96 9.88 13.01
C LEU A 140 -7.87 11.03 13.48
N SER A 141 -8.02 12.06 12.67
CA SER A 141 -8.90 13.20 12.97
C SER A 141 -10.37 12.89 12.71
N GLU A 142 -11.26 13.77 13.18
CA GLU A 142 -12.71 13.64 13.00
C GLU A 142 -13.13 13.60 11.53
N ASN A 143 -12.32 14.23 10.66
CA ASN A 143 -12.49 14.21 9.21
C ASN A 143 -12.01 12.91 8.55
N LYS A 144 -11.66 11.89 9.34
CA LYS A 144 -11.14 10.58 8.88
C LYS A 144 -9.82 10.69 8.09
N LYS A 145 -9.00 11.68 8.42
CA LYS A 145 -7.65 11.88 7.87
C LYS A 145 -6.59 11.61 8.95
N TRP A 146 -5.47 11.05 8.55
CA TRP A 146 -4.31 10.83 9.41
C TRP A 146 -3.51 12.12 9.55
N GLU A 147 -3.08 12.41 10.77
CA GLU A 147 -2.33 13.57 11.19
C GLU A 147 -1.21 13.13 12.13
N LEU A 148 -0.18 13.97 12.27
CA LEU A 148 0.86 13.73 13.27
C LEU A 148 0.24 13.82 14.68
N HIS A 149 0.80 13.10 15.64
CA HIS A 149 0.53 13.44 17.03
C HIS A 149 0.98 14.87 17.27
N ASP A 150 0.12 15.68 17.89
CA ASP A 150 0.56 16.93 18.50
C ASP A 150 1.69 16.54 19.46
N LYS A 151 2.93 16.88 19.12
CA LYS A 151 3.96 16.97 20.14
C LYS A 151 3.43 18.03 21.08
N LEU A 152 2.92 17.62 22.24
CA LEU A 152 2.84 18.51 23.39
C LEU A 152 4.26 19.08 23.53
N GLU A 153 4.47 20.29 23.04
CA GLU A 153 5.58 21.12 23.47
C GLU A 153 5.36 21.31 24.96
N LEU A 154 6.00 20.43 25.75
CA LEU A 154 6.20 20.64 27.17
C LEU A 154 7.09 21.88 27.27
N PHE A 155 6.44 23.04 27.40
CA PHE A 155 7.05 24.27 27.90
C PHE A 155 7.54 24.07 29.34
#